data_AF-A0A6P0P4A0-F1
#
_entry.id   AF-A0A6P0P4A0-F1
#
_cell.length_a   1.000
_cell.length_b   1.000
_cell.length_c   1.000
_cell.angle_alpha   90.00
_cell.angle_beta   90.00
_cell.angle_gamma   90.00
#
_symmetry.space_group_name_H-M   'P 1'
#
loop_
_entity.id
_entity.type
_entity.pdbx_description
1 polymer ?
#
loop_
_entity_poly.entity_id
_entity_poly.type
_entity_poly.pdbx_seq_one_letter_code
_entity_poly.pdbx_strand_id
1 'polypeptide(L)'
;MEAFSPTPPQWTESSIHVFQFSCPKCGAGTIDAQAVWINRRSPVYGENSRRKWQEFYHCKCGCSWWAWSSDRPPSKYAPSDRDEDECNDLDPFS
;
A
#
# COMPACT_ATOMS: atom_id res chain seq x y z
N MET A 1 -4.47 9.14 -12.52
CA MET A 1 -4.88 8.45 -11.29
C MET A 1 -3.74 8.61 -10.29
N GLU A 2 -3.86 9.55 -9.36
CA GLU A 2 -2.77 9.97 -8.45
C GLU A 2 -2.85 9.17 -7.14
N ALA A 3 -2.55 7.87 -7.21
CA ALA A 3 -2.73 6.93 -6.10
C ALA A 3 -1.89 7.28 -4.84
N PHE A 4 -0.81 8.01 -5.03
CA PHE A 4 0.18 8.31 -3.97
C PHE A 4 0.28 9.80 -3.65
N SER A 5 -0.73 10.59 -4.05
CA SER A 5 -0.73 12.02 -3.73
C SER A 5 -0.57 12.23 -2.22
N PRO A 6 0.28 13.17 -1.78
CA PRO A 6 0.46 13.45 -0.35
C PRO A 6 -0.80 14.08 0.27
N THR A 7 -1.70 14.62 -0.54
CA THR A 7 -2.92 15.29 -0.12
C THR A 7 -4.10 14.33 -0.22
N PRO A 8 -4.88 14.13 0.86
CA PRO A 8 -6.07 13.30 0.80
C PRO A 8 -7.12 13.95 -0.11
N PRO A 9 -7.68 13.21 -1.08
CA PRO A 9 -8.80 13.69 -1.88
C PRO A 9 -10.06 13.89 -1.03
N GLN A 10 -10.90 14.87 -1.37
CA GLN A 10 -12.13 15.17 -0.62
C GLN A 10 -13.10 13.98 -0.52
N TRP A 11 -13.16 13.13 -1.56
CA TRP A 11 -14.01 11.92 -1.55
C TRP A 11 -13.58 10.87 -0.53
N THR A 12 -12.37 10.98 0.05
CA THR A 12 -11.89 10.06 1.09
C THR A 12 -12.63 10.24 2.41
N GLU A 13 -13.17 11.43 2.70
CA GLU A 13 -13.91 11.71 3.94
C GLU A 13 -15.24 10.95 4.02
N SER A 14 -15.85 10.67 2.87
CA SER A 14 -17.12 9.92 2.77
C SER A 14 -16.90 8.42 2.58
N SER A 15 -15.70 7.91 2.85
CA SER A 15 -15.34 6.51 2.56
C SER A 15 -15.79 5.54 3.64
N ILE A 16 -16.35 4.42 3.23
CA ILE A 16 -16.79 3.36 4.13
C ILE A 16 -15.69 2.31 4.29
N HIS A 17 -15.44 1.84 5.51
CA HIS A 17 -14.50 0.75 5.72
C HIS A 17 -15.11 -0.58 5.25
N VAL A 18 -14.39 -1.30 4.39
CA VAL A 18 -14.78 -2.62 3.89
C VAL A 18 -13.69 -3.65 4.11
N PHE A 19 -14.11 -4.88 4.41
CA PHE A 19 -13.18 -6.02 4.54
C PHE A 19 -12.87 -6.68 3.20
N GLN A 20 -13.81 -6.62 2.26
CA GLN A 20 -13.62 -7.09 0.90
C GLN A 20 -13.16 -5.93 0.03
N PHE A 21 -12.18 -6.17 -0.84
CA PHE A 21 -11.67 -5.19 -1.81
C PHE A 21 -12.67 -4.98 -2.97
N SER A 22 -13.91 -4.64 -2.63
CA SER A 22 -15.02 -4.43 -3.56
C SER A 22 -15.95 -3.33 -3.05
N CYS A 23 -16.64 -2.67 -3.97
CA CYS A 23 -17.58 -1.61 -3.64
C CYS A 23 -18.77 -2.19 -2.86
N PRO A 24 -19.11 -1.68 -1.66
CA PRO A 24 -20.22 -2.20 -0.87
C PRO A 24 -21.60 -1.91 -1.49
N LYS A 25 -21.66 -1.00 -2.48
CA LYS A 25 -22.91 -0.58 -3.12
C LYS A 25 -23.22 -1.33 -4.41
N CYS A 26 -22.22 -1.58 -5.25
CA CYS A 26 -22.40 -2.23 -6.56
C CYS A 26 -21.57 -3.49 -6.77
N GLY A 27 -20.70 -3.87 -5.82
CA GLY A 27 -19.84 -5.04 -5.93
C GLY A 27 -18.64 -4.89 -6.88
N ALA A 28 -18.43 -3.72 -7.49
CA ALA A 28 -17.31 -3.47 -8.39
C ALA A 28 -15.95 -3.71 -7.70
N GLY A 29 -15.02 -4.37 -8.39
CA GLY A 29 -13.68 -4.61 -7.86
C GLY A 29 -12.81 -3.34 -7.87
N THR A 30 -11.62 -3.43 -7.27
CA THR A 30 -10.65 -2.33 -7.21
C THR A 30 -10.19 -1.84 -8.59
N ILE A 31 -10.15 -2.73 -9.59
CA ILE A 31 -9.79 -2.41 -10.98
C ILE A 31 -10.79 -1.46 -11.66
N ASP A 32 -12.06 -1.54 -11.28
CA ASP A 32 -13.13 -0.73 -11.86
C ASP A 32 -13.29 0.64 -11.17
N ALA A 33 -12.50 0.89 -10.13
CA ALA A 33 -12.51 2.16 -9.42
C ALA A 33 -12.08 3.31 -10.34
N GLN A 34 -12.79 4.42 -10.25
CA GLN A 34 -12.49 5.65 -10.98
C GLN A 34 -11.24 6.34 -10.45
N ALA A 35 -11.04 6.29 -9.12
CA ALA A 35 -9.87 6.82 -8.46
C ALA A 35 -9.47 5.92 -7.29
N VAL A 36 -8.18 5.95 -6.98
CA VAL A 36 -7.58 5.25 -5.84
C VAL A 36 -6.65 6.23 -5.14
N TRP A 37 -6.51 6.10 -3.82
CA TRP A 37 -5.58 6.88 -3.01
C TRP A 37 -5.10 6.05 -1.82
N ILE A 38 -3.79 6.06 -1.54
CA ILE A 38 -3.18 5.30 -0.45
C ILE A 38 -2.49 6.25 0.51
N ASN A 39 -2.83 6.19 1.80
CA ASN A 39 -2.13 6.95 2.82
C ASN A 39 -0.80 6.27 3.19
N ARG A 40 0.28 6.66 2.52
CA ARG A 40 1.65 6.19 2.82
C ARG A 40 2.34 6.92 3.97
N ARG A 41 1.77 8.02 4.48
CA ARG A 41 2.41 8.86 5.52
C ARG A 41 2.16 8.36 6.94
N SER A 42 1.08 7.61 7.15
CA SER A 42 0.69 7.13 8.47
C SER A 42 0.53 5.60 8.46
N PRO A 43 1.65 4.84 8.36
CA PRO A 43 1.59 3.39 8.50
C PRO A 43 1.14 3.03 9.93
N VAL A 44 0.18 2.12 10.03
CA VAL A 44 -0.19 1.53 11.32
C VAL A 44 0.67 0.29 11.54
N TYR A 45 1.38 0.26 12.66
CA TYR A 45 2.18 -0.89 13.07
C TYR A 45 1.29 -1.89 13.81
N GLY A 46 1.15 -3.10 13.27
CA GLY A 46 0.54 -4.22 13.98
C GLY A 46 1.55 -4.98 14.85
N GLU A 47 1.06 -5.90 15.70
CA GLU A 47 1.87 -6.72 16.64
C GLU A 47 3.07 -7.43 16.00
N ASN A 48 3.00 -7.79 14.71
CA ASN A 48 4.06 -8.55 14.02
C ASN A 48 5.04 -7.67 13.21
N SER A 49 5.22 -6.40 13.57
CA SER A 49 6.00 -5.41 12.78
C SER A 49 5.52 -5.21 11.34
N ARG A 50 4.32 -5.73 11.00
CA ARG A 50 3.73 -5.55 9.68
C ARG A 50 3.08 -4.17 9.59
N ARG A 51 3.48 -3.43 8.56
CA ARG A 51 2.92 -2.12 8.24
C ARG A 51 1.60 -2.33 7.50
N LYS A 52 0.57 -1.59 7.92
CA LYS A 52 -0.70 -1.48 7.21
C LYS A 52 -0.91 -0.05 6.74
N TRP A 53 -1.41 0.08 5.52
CA TRP A 53 -1.80 1.35 4.93
C TRP A 53 -3.30 1.35 4.65
N GLN A 54 -3.91 2.53 4.79
CA GLN A 54 -5.30 2.74 4.40
C GLN A 54 -5.33 3.02 2.90
N GLU A 55 -6.05 2.19 2.17
CA GLU A 55 -6.20 2.28 0.73
C GLU A 55 -7.65 2.58 0.40
N PHE A 56 -7.86 3.73 -0.22
CA PHE A 56 -9.15 4.32 -0.55
C PHE A 56 -9.45 4.17 -2.03
N TYR A 57 -10.70 3.88 -2.34
CA TYR A 57 -11.22 3.64 -3.67
C TYR A 57 -12.50 4.44 -3.88
N HIS A 58 -12.62 5.02 -5.07
CA HIS A 58 -13.81 5.72 -5.51
C HIS A 58 -14.43 4.97 -6.69
N CYS A 59 -15.64 4.41 -6.53
CA CYS A 59 -16.34 3.74 -7.63
C CYS A 59 -16.96 4.78 -8.57
N LYS A 60 -17.13 4.38 -9.82
CA LYS A 60 -18.00 5.03 -10.80
C LYS A 60 -19.46 5.17 -10.33
N CYS A 61 -19.92 4.40 -9.34
CA CYS A 61 -21.26 4.53 -8.75
C CYS A 61 -21.38 5.68 -7.72
N GLY A 62 -20.29 6.44 -7.50
CA GLY A 62 -20.23 7.56 -6.54
C GLY A 62 -20.07 7.12 -5.08
N CYS A 63 -19.81 5.84 -4.83
CA CYS A 63 -19.47 5.35 -3.51
C CYS A 63 -17.95 5.41 -3.31
N SER A 64 -17.50 5.78 -2.11
CA SER A 64 -16.11 5.67 -1.69
C SER A 64 -15.98 4.60 -0.62
N TRP A 65 -14.94 3.78 -0.68
CA TRP A 65 -14.63 2.81 0.37
C TRP A 65 -13.14 2.71 0.58
N TRP A 66 -12.74 2.17 1.72
CA TRP A 66 -11.35 1.92 2.02
C TRP A 66 -11.16 0.59 2.72
N ALA A 67 -10.00 -0.02 2.49
CA ALA A 67 -9.61 -1.28 3.08
C ALA A 67 -8.17 -1.21 3.59
N TRP A 68 -7.83 -2.09 4.52
CA TRP A 68 -6.46 -2.22 5.01
C TRP A 68 -5.60 -2.99 4.02
N SER A 69 -4.64 -2.32 3.42
CA SER A 69 -3.57 -2.94 2.64
C SER A 69 -2.42 -3.28 3.59
N SER A 70 -2.18 -4.57 3.84
CA SER A 70 -1.02 -5.02 4.61
C SER A 70 0.13 -5.31 3.65
N ASP A 71 1.36 -5.04 4.09
CA ASP A 71 2.54 -5.52 3.36
C ASP A 71 2.40 -7.02 3.06
N ARG A 72 2.66 -7.41 1.80
CA ARG A 72 2.65 -8.83 1.43
C ARG A 72 3.71 -9.49 2.30
N PRO A 73 3.45 -10.68 2.90
CA PRO A 73 4.50 -11.39 3.61
C PRO A 73 5.75 -11.44 2.71
N PRO A 74 6.96 -11.20 3.27
CA PRO A 74 8.17 -11.13 2.48
C PRO A 74 8.19 -12.36 1.59
N SER A 75 8.18 -12.11 0.27
CA SER A 75 8.22 -13.23 -0.66
C SER A 75 9.53 -13.97 -0.39
N LYS A 76 9.57 -15.28 -0.59
CA LYS A 76 10.82 -16.06 -0.56
C LYS A 76 11.91 -15.56 -1.54
N TYR A 77 11.57 -14.56 -2.36
CA TYR A 77 12.42 -13.90 -3.34
C TYR A 77 12.73 -12.43 -3.00
N ALA A 78 12.31 -11.94 -1.82
CA ALA A 78 12.78 -10.63 -1.36
C ALA A 78 14.27 -10.78 -1.03
N PRO A 79 15.17 -10.05 -1.70
CA PRO A 79 16.58 -10.07 -1.35
C PRO A 79 16.68 -9.64 0.12
N SER A 80 17.26 -10.49 0.95
CA SER A 80 17.66 -10.07 2.29
C SER A 80 18.75 -9.00 2.10
N ASP A 81 18.56 -7.81 2.67
CA ASP A 81 19.61 -6.80 2.85
C ASP A 81 20.72 -7.35 3.78
N ARG A 82 21.48 -8.34 3.29
CA ARG A 82 22.59 -9.02 3.99
C ARG A 82 23.77 -9.32 3.07
N ASP A 83 23.93 -8.57 1.99
CA ASP A 83 25.12 -8.67 1.13
C ASP A 83 25.73 -7.27 0.88
N GLU A 84 25.95 -6.52 1.96
CA GLU A 84 26.94 -5.45 2.00
C GLU A 84 27.94 -5.85 3.07
N ASP A 85 29.06 -6.48 2.69
CA ASP A 85 30.39 -6.47 3.35
C ASP A 85 31.25 -7.66 2.86
N GLU A 86 31.88 -7.53 1.68
CA GLU A 86 33.27 -7.98 1.39
C GLU A 86 33.54 -7.99 -0.12
N CYS A 87 33.94 -6.84 -0.66
CA CYS A 87 34.84 -6.81 -1.81
C CYS A 87 35.58 -5.48 -1.76
N ASN A 88 36.67 -5.43 -0.99
CA ASN A 88 37.78 -4.51 -1.17
C ASN A 88 38.94 -4.97 -0.27
N ASP A 89 39.54 -6.10 -0.61
CA ASP A 89 40.96 -6.31 -0.32
C ASP A 89 41.70 -6.21 -1.66
N LEU A 90 41.84 -4.97 -2.13
CA LEU A 90 42.86 -4.65 -3.12
C LEU A 90 44.19 -4.63 -2.38
N ASP A 91 44.88 -5.77 -2.46
CA ASP A 91 46.28 -6.00 -2.15
C ASP A 91 47.13 -4.74 -2.41
N PRO A 92 47.63 -4.04 -1.38
CA PRO A 92 48.64 -3.03 -1.57
C PRO A 92 49.95 -3.65 -1.12
N PHE A 93 50.62 -4.47 -1.93
CA PHE A 93 52.09 -4.50 -2.02
C PHE A 93 52.54 -5.46 -3.13
N SER A 94 53.37 -4.90 -4.04
CA SER A 94 54.22 -5.61 -4.99
C SER A 94 55.25 -6.51 -4.32
#